data_AF-A0A523TBE3-F1
#
_entry.id   AF-A0A523TBE3-F1
#
_cell.length_a   1.000
_cell.length_b   1.000
_cell.length_c   1.000
_cell.angle_alpha   90.00
_cell.angle_beta   90.00
_cell.angle_gamma   90.00
#
_symmetry.space_group_name_H-M   'P 1'
#
loop_
_entity.id
_entity.type
_entity.pdbx_description
1 polymer ?
#
loop_
_entity_poly.entity_id
_entity_poly.type
_entity_poly.pdbx_seq_one_letter_code
_entity_poly.pdbx_strand_id
1 'polypeptide(L)'
;MEFGNYLYEPKKVEGFDFDVYRLKPETGRRGKPQSDMWNNIAVFGDNVSGRAHPEWISESARGRGVRGNNQYNLHWDILCPTVQEFRAEQLDYIEKTAEETNQPIFLNSWHFADHGHCTCDRCDKLWKKSGLDWFEWRNQTITDFIKDVKDRVKTKLVLAVLPDPANADQRFGMDFKELYKLCDAFNIVMFSQNYATSWYWEMIARAFRRIFPEKPVYSNIYVCGPGDDPNNCPPVEQLIRVSVRVMRTGIDGIIYLADVAENMRKFQKAVTTKGEYRDSLSDYGGQVALDLFNRWDKIVK
;
A
#
# COMPACT_ATOMS: atom_id res chain seq x y z
N MET A 1 13.07 1.39 -14.09
CA MET A 1 13.06 0.75 -12.76
C MET A 1 13.34 1.82 -11.73
N GLU A 2 12.51 1.95 -10.70
CA GLU A 2 12.68 2.95 -9.63
C GLU A 2 12.57 2.28 -8.26
N PHE A 3 13.36 2.71 -7.30
CA PHE A 3 13.36 2.19 -5.93
C PHE A 3 12.98 3.27 -4.93
N GLY A 4 11.98 2.98 -4.09
CA GLY A 4 11.43 3.93 -3.14
C GLY A 4 11.82 3.60 -1.69
N ASN A 5 12.08 4.63 -0.90
CA ASN A 5 12.07 4.56 0.56
C ASN A 5 10.69 5.00 1.07
N TYR A 6 10.09 4.26 1.99
CA TYR A 6 8.77 4.58 2.54
C TYR A 6 8.81 4.57 4.07
N LEU A 7 8.55 5.72 4.69
CA LEU A 7 8.70 5.92 6.13
C LEU A 7 7.47 6.53 6.81
N TYR A 8 7.36 6.33 8.13
CA TYR A 8 6.38 6.99 8.99
C TYR A 8 6.85 8.38 9.47
N GLU A 9 8.08 8.77 9.15
CA GLU A 9 8.63 10.10 9.41
C GLU A 9 8.98 10.84 8.11
N PRO A 10 8.91 12.19 8.08
CA PRO A 10 9.25 13.00 6.91
C PRO A 10 10.76 13.16 6.78
N LYS A 11 11.48 12.06 6.59
CA LYS A 11 12.93 12.04 6.37
C LYS A 11 13.28 11.26 5.12
N LYS A 12 14.25 11.77 4.38
CA LYS A 12 14.79 11.09 3.20
C LYS A 12 15.97 10.21 3.57
N VAL A 13 16.14 9.13 2.80
CA VAL A 13 17.29 8.22 2.93
C VAL A 13 18.01 8.14 1.59
N GLU A 14 19.32 8.38 1.59
CA GLU A 14 20.13 8.32 0.38
C GLU A 14 20.16 6.90 -0.21
N GLY A 15 20.27 6.79 -1.53
CA GLY A 15 20.36 5.49 -2.22
C GLY A 15 19.03 4.96 -2.75
N PHE A 16 17.98 5.77 -2.69
CA PHE A 16 16.68 5.53 -3.32
C PHE A 16 16.42 6.60 -4.39
N ASP A 17 15.58 6.27 -5.36
CA ASP A 17 15.25 7.15 -6.48
C ASP A 17 14.11 8.12 -6.10
N PHE A 18 13.26 7.75 -5.14
CA PHE A 18 12.24 8.60 -4.53
C PHE A 18 11.94 8.21 -3.08
N ASP A 19 11.26 9.09 -2.36
CA ASP A 19 10.82 8.87 -1.00
C ASP A 19 9.30 9.05 -0.87
N VAL A 20 8.68 8.17 -0.09
CA VAL A 20 7.26 8.19 0.26
C VAL A 20 7.15 8.45 1.75
N TYR A 21 6.37 9.45 2.13
CA TYR A 21 6.03 9.75 3.51
C TYR A 21 4.63 9.24 3.84
N ARG A 22 4.48 8.45 4.91
CA ARG A 22 3.19 8.00 5.44
C ARG A 22 2.49 9.15 6.17
N LEU A 23 2.05 10.14 5.39
CA LEU A 23 1.41 11.36 5.85
C LEU A 23 0.19 11.08 6.73
N LYS A 24 -0.66 10.14 6.33
CA LYS A 24 -1.79 9.68 7.14
C LYS A 24 -1.78 8.14 7.19
N PRO A 25 -1.24 7.51 8.26
CA PRO A 25 -1.44 6.09 8.49
C PRO A 25 -2.87 5.76 8.92
N GLU A 26 -3.23 4.48 8.90
CA GLU A 26 -4.54 3.93 9.24
C GLU A 26 -4.92 4.14 10.73
N THR A 27 -3.96 4.62 11.53
CA THR A 27 -4.27 5.11 12.88
C THR A 27 -5.16 6.36 12.87
N GLY A 28 -5.28 7.05 11.73
CA GLY A 28 -6.04 8.28 11.56
C GLY A 28 -5.27 9.57 11.91
N ARG A 29 -4.05 9.44 12.45
CA ARG A 29 -3.17 10.59 12.72
C ARG A 29 -2.69 11.21 11.41
N ARG A 30 -2.55 12.53 11.39
CA ARG A 30 -2.09 13.29 10.21
C ARG A 30 -0.77 13.98 10.52
N GLY A 31 0.17 13.84 9.61
CA GLY A 31 1.41 14.61 9.59
C GLY A 31 1.28 15.92 8.83
N LYS A 32 2.42 16.56 8.58
CA LYS A 32 2.51 17.73 7.70
C LYS A 32 2.83 17.26 6.28
N PRO A 33 2.07 17.66 5.24
CA PRO A 33 2.42 17.37 3.85
C PRO A 33 3.86 17.76 3.50
N GLN A 34 4.53 16.94 2.68
CA GLN A 34 5.91 17.18 2.27
C GLN A 34 5.98 17.49 0.77
N SER A 35 6.64 18.59 0.40
CA SER A 35 6.77 19.05 -1.00
C SER A 35 7.94 18.42 -1.75
N ASP A 36 8.75 17.59 -1.10
CA ASP A 36 9.94 16.92 -1.63
C ASP A 36 9.89 15.38 -1.51
N MET A 37 8.72 14.85 -1.11
CA MET A 37 8.41 13.43 -0.97
C MET A 37 7.01 13.15 -1.50
N TRP A 38 6.74 11.92 -1.92
CA TRP A 38 5.37 11.50 -2.27
C TRP A 38 4.56 11.30 -0.99
N ASN A 39 3.30 11.72 -0.99
CA ASN A 39 2.49 11.72 0.23
C ASN A 39 1.52 10.53 0.21
N ASN A 40 1.68 9.61 1.17
CA ASN A 40 0.79 8.48 1.36
C ASN A 40 -0.34 8.77 2.36
N ILE A 41 -1.57 8.49 1.94
CA ILE A 41 -2.78 8.73 2.70
C ILE A 41 -3.59 7.42 2.78
N ALA A 42 -3.73 6.88 3.99
CA ALA A 42 -4.73 5.87 4.29
C ALA A 42 -6.11 6.52 4.36
N VAL A 43 -7.08 6.01 3.59
CA VAL A 43 -8.39 6.63 3.44
C VAL A 43 -9.38 6.08 4.47
N PHE A 44 -9.95 4.89 4.24
CA PHE A 44 -11.00 4.31 5.08
C PHE A 44 -10.46 3.53 6.28
N GLY A 45 -9.16 3.19 6.30
CA GLY A 45 -8.50 2.80 7.55
C GLY A 45 -8.28 4.03 8.42
N ASP A 46 -9.01 4.15 9.53
CA ASP A 46 -8.93 5.33 10.40
C ASP A 46 -9.39 5.04 11.84
N ASN A 47 -8.44 4.71 12.72
CA ASN A 47 -8.75 4.43 14.12
C ASN A 47 -9.23 5.65 14.91
N VAL A 48 -8.82 6.88 14.54
CA VAL A 48 -9.26 8.10 15.25
C VAL A 48 -10.73 8.34 14.97
N SER A 49 -11.10 8.32 13.70
CA SER A 49 -12.47 8.52 13.24
C SER A 49 -13.37 7.36 13.67
N GLY A 50 -12.90 6.11 13.62
CA GLY A 50 -13.65 4.96 14.13
C GLY A 50 -13.96 5.03 15.63
N ARG A 51 -13.06 5.60 16.45
CA ARG A 51 -13.34 5.84 17.87
C ARG A 51 -14.31 6.99 18.10
N ALA A 52 -14.19 8.07 17.33
CA ALA A 52 -15.06 9.24 17.45
C ALA A 52 -16.48 8.96 16.93
N HIS A 53 -16.58 8.15 15.88
CA HIS A 53 -17.81 7.80 15.18
C HIS A 53 -17.90 6.27 14.99
N PRO A 54 -18.22 5.52 16.05
CA PRO A 54 -18.40 4.08 15.94
C PRO A 54 -19.42 3.69 14.84
N GLU A 55 -20.49 4.46 14.67
CA GLU A 55 -21.52 4.25 13.63
C GLU A 55 -21.00 4.38 12.18
N TRP A 56 -19.77 4.83 11.99
CA TRP A 56 -19.11 4.87 10.67
C TRP A 56 -18.33 3.59 10.36
N ILE A 57 -18.03 2.76 11.36
CA ILE A 57 -17.24 1.54 11.15
C ILE A 57 -18.02 0.57 10.25
N SER A 58 -17.30 -0.07 9.34
CA SER A 58 -17.85 -1.09 8.46
C SER A 58 -18.45 -2.27 9.23
N GLU A 59 -19.55 -2.83 8.76
CA GLU A 59 -20.28 -3.91 9.43
C GLU A 59 -20.44 -5.13 8.52
N SER A 60 -20.52 -6.31 9.11
CA SER A 60 -20.87 -7.57 8.44
C SER A 60 -21.60 -8.51 9.40
N ALA A 61 -22.11 -9.62 8.87
CA ALA A 61 -22.67 -10.71 9.67
C ALA A 61 -21.67 -11.34 10.67
N ARG A 62 -20.35 -11.18 10.43
CA ARG A 62 -19.28 -11.67 11.33
C ARG A 62 -18.71 -10.56 12.22
N GLY A 63 -19.44 -9.47 12.37
CA GLY A 63 -19.10 -8.37 13.26
C GLY A 63 -18.53 -7.15 12.53
N ARG A 64 -18.05 -6.19 13.32
CA ARG A 64 -17.58 -4.90 12.81
C ARG A 64 -16.14 -5.00 12.32
N GLY A 65 -15.81 -4.14 11.36
CA GLY A 65 -14.48 -4.00 10.78
C GLY A 65 -13.53 -3.25 11.72
N VAL A 66 -13.31 -3.81 12.91
CA VAL A 66 -12.44 -3.24 13.95
C VAL A 66 -11.22 -4.11 14.16
N ARG A 67 -10.13 -3.49 14.63
CA ARG A 67 -8.97 -4.24 15.12
C ARG A 67 -9.39 -5.16 16.27
N GLY A 68 -8.90 -6.41 16.25
CA GLY A 68 -9.23 -7.43 17.25
C GLY A 68 -10.47 -8.27 16.92
N ASN A 69 -11.19 -7.99 15.83
CA ASN A 69 -12.14 -8.95 15.29
C ASN A 69 -11.40 -10.09 14.57
N ASN A 70 -11.15 -11.19 15.27
CA ASN A 70 -10.39 -12.34 14.76
C ASN A 70 -11.08 -13.12 13.62
N GLN A 71 -12.31 -12.77 13.24
CA GLN A 71 -12.95 -13.31 12.02
C GLN A 71 -12.34 -12.72 10.73
N TYR A 72 -11.61 -11.62 10.86
CA TYR A 72 -10.96 -10.92 9.77
C TYR A 72 -9.51 -10.62 10.11
N ASN A 73 -8.67 -10.44 9.09
CA ASN A 73 -7.29 -10.01 9.28
C ASN A 73 -7.20 -8.47 9.23
N LEU A 74 -7.75 -7.79 10.24
CA LEU A 74 -7.79 -6.34 10.33
C LEU A 74 -6.85 -5.83 11.41
N HIS A 75 -5.88 -5.01 10.99
CA HIS A 75 -4.95 -4.33 11.90
C HIS A 75 -5.48 -2.97 12.38
N TRP A 76 -6.54 -2.46 11.74
CA TRP A 76 -7.09 -1.12 11.94
C TRP A 76 -8.62 -1.16 11.86
N ASP A 77 -9.24 -0.11 12.36
CA ASP A 77 -10.67 0.14 12.17
C ASP A 77 -10.88 0.62 10.74
N ILE A 78 -11.74 -0.08 10.00
CA ILE A 78 -12.09 0.25 8.62
C ILE A 78 -13.49 0.87 8.60
N LEU A 79 -13.56 2.11 8.16
CA LEU A 79 -14.79 2.85 8.00
C LEU A 79 -15.55 2.43 6.74
N CYS A 80 -16.85 2.59 6.79
CA CYS A 80 -17.76 2.30 5.71
C CYS A 80 -17.54 3.31 4.55
N PRO A 81 -17.21 2.85 3.32
CA PRO A 81 -16.93 3.73 2.19
C PRO A 81 -18.10 4.59 1.71
N THR A 82 -19.31 4.43 2.29
CA THR A 82 -20.53 5.17 1.94
C THR A 82 -20.88 6.28 2.92
N VAL A 83 -20.09 6.46 3.99
CA VAL A 83 -20.23 7.61 4.91
C VAL A 83 -19.86 8.88 4.16
N GLN A 84 -20.85 9.71 3.82
CA GLN A 84 -20.66 10.86 2.94
C GLN A 84 -19.78 11.93 3.58
N GLU A 85 -19.97 12.16 4.88
CA GLU A 85 -19.23 13.12 5.68
C GLU A 85 -17.73 12.78 5.67
N PHE A 86 -17.40 11.52 5.92
CA PHE A 86 -16.02 11.05 5.91
C PHE A 86 -15.43 11.03 4.49
N ARG A 87 -16.18 10.61 3.48
CA ARG A 87 -15.73 10.69 2.07
C ARG A 87 -15.38 12.11 1.65
N ALA A 88 -16.27 13.06 1.92
CA ALA A 88 -16.08 14.46 1.55
C ALA A 88 -14.84 15.05 2.23
N GLU A 89 -14.66 14.74 3.51
CA GLU A 89 -13.48 15.15 4.29
C GLU A 89 -12.18 14.54 3.74
N GLN A 90 -12.17 13.25 3.41
CA GLN A 90 -10.99 12.62 2.81
C GLN A 90 -10.66 13.19 1.43
N LEU A 91 -11.66 13.49 0.59
CA LEU A 91 -11.45 14.11 -0.72
C LEU A 91 -10.82 15.51 -0.58
N ASP A 92 -11.33 16.33 0.32
CA ASP A 92 -10.77 17.66 0.62
C ASP A 92 -9.33 17.57 1.13
N TYR A 93 -9.05 16.63 2.02
CA TYR A 93 -7.69 16.41 2.55
C TYR A 93 -6.70 15.97 1.45
N ILE A 94 -7.12 15.06 0.57
CA ILE A 94 -6.31 14.57 -0.55
C ILE A 94 -6.03 15.69 -1.55
N GLU A 95 -7.05 16.46 -1.92
CA GLU A 95 -6.96 17.59 -2.85
C GLU A 95 -6.00 18.66 -2.33
N LYS A 96 -6.19 19.12 -1.09
CA LYS A 96 -5.30 20.10 -0.44
C LYS A 96 -3.87 19.60 -0.35
N THR A 97 -3.66 18.34 0.01
CA THR A 97 -2.30 17.75 0.04
C THR A 97 -1.64 17.81 -1.34
N ALA A 98 -2.38 17.47 -2.39
CA ALA A 98 -1.87 17.52 -3.76
C ALA A 98 -1.53 18.94 -4.21
N GLU A 99 -2.40 19.92 -3.91
CA GLU A 99 -2.21 21.33 -4.25
C GLU A 99 -1.03 21.96 -3.50
N GLU A 100 -0.93 21.73 -2.19
CA GLU A 100 0.11 22.33 -1.34
C GLU A 100 1.51 21.79 -1.65
N THR A 101 1.61 20.52 -2.05
CA THR A 101 2.90 19.85 -2.24
C THR A 101 3.33 19.77 -3.70
N ASN A 102 2.36 19.77 -4.63
CA ASN A 102 2.57 19.42 -6.04
C ASN A 102 3.34 18.10 -6.22
N GLN A 103 3.16 17.16 -5.29
CA GLN A 103 3.78 15.84 -5.30
C GLN A 103 2.77 14.73 -5.63
N PRO A 104 3.23 13.55 -6.10
CA PRO A 104 2.39 12.38 -6.24
C PRO A 104 1.64 12.01 -4.95
N ILE A 105 0.38 11.60 -5.13
CA ILE A 105 -0.49 11.11 -4.05
C ILE A 105 -0.54 9.58 -4.11
N PHE A 106 -0.27 8.97 -2.96
CA PHE A 106 -0.27 7.53 -2.77
C PHE A 106 -1.46 7.15 -1.88
N LEU A 107 -2.50 6.52 -2.42
CA LEU A 107 -3.64 6.12 -1.60
C LEU A 107 -3.44 4.71 -1.05
N ASN A 108 -3.70 4.54 0.25
CA ASN A 108 -3.80 3.24 0.91
C ASN A 108 -5.17 3.06 1.56
N SER A 109 -5.55 1.82 1.85
CA SER A 109 -6.80 1.50 2.59
C SER A 109 -8.05 2.23 2.09
N TRP A 110 -8.18 2.42 0.77
CA TRP A 110 -9.29 3.10 0.09
C TRP A 110 -10.41 2.13 -0.32
N HIS A 111 -10.50 0.99 0.35
CA HIS A 111 -11.33 -0.14 -0.03
C HIS A 111 -12.25 -0.61 1.11
N PHE A 112 -13.16 -1.55 0.83
CA PHE A 112 -13.95 -2.21 1.88
C PHE A 112 -13.08 -3.07 2.79
N ALA A 113 -13.52 -3.33 4.02
CA ALA A 113 -12.73 -4.08 5.01
C ALA A 113 -12.31 -5.49 4.55
N ASP A 114 -13.25 -6.32 4.12
CA ASP A 114 -13.01 -7.65 3.53
C ASP A 114 -14.32 -8.16 2.88
N HIS A 115 -14.36 -9.43 2.49
CA HIS A 115 -15.54 -10.14 2.02
C HIS A 115 -16.74 -9.94 2.96
N GLY A 116 -17.89 -9.66 2.36
CA GLY A 116 -19.14 -9.45 3.08
C GLY A 116 -19.23 -8.13 3.84
N HIS A 117 -18.23 -7.25 3.76
CA HIS A 117 -18.34 -5.86 4.22
C HIS A 117 -18.66 -4.92 3.05
N CYS A 118 -19.48 -3.88 3.18
CA CYS A 118 -20.15 -3.41 4.39
C CYS A 118 -21.66 -3.63 4.24
N THR A 119 -22.30 -4.31 5.19
CA THR A 119 -23.75 -4.58 5.19
C THR A 119 -24.51 -3.76 6.24
N CYS A 120 -24.01 -2.59 6.63
CA CYS A 120 -24.77 -1.70 7.50
C CYS A 120 -26.02 -1.18 6.79
N ASP A 121 -27.01 -0.71 7.55
CA ASP A 121 -28.32 -0.25 7.02
C ASP A 121 -28.20 0.77 5.88
N ARG A 122 -27.18 1.63 5.92
CA ARG A 122 -26.90 2.61 4.86
C ARG A 122 -26.50 1.92 3.56
N CYS A 123 -25.55 0.98 3.62
CA CYS A 123 -25.10 0.22 2.46
C CYS A 123 -26.22 -0.65 1.89
N ASP A 124 -26.99 -1.33 2.73
CA ASP A 124 -28.11 -2.16 2.28
C ASP A 124 -29.16 -1.34 1.51
N LYS A 125 -29.52 -0.15 2.02
CA LYS A 125 -30.44 0.76 1.33
C LYS A 125 -29.86 1.29 0.02
N LEU A 126 -28.60 1.71 0.00
CA LEU A 126 -27.94 2.23 -1.20
C LEU A 126 -27.78 1.15 -2.28
N TRP A 127 -27.42 -0.06 -1.88
CA TRP A 127 -27.34 -1.22 -2.77
C TRP A 127 -28.70 -1.55 -3.38
N LYS A 128 -29.75 -1.73 -2.56
CA LYS A 128 -31.11 -2.00 -3.05
C LYS A 128 -31.63 -0.92 -3.99
N LYS A 129 -31.31 0.35 -3.71
CA LYS A 129 -31.68 1.48 -4.59
C LYS A 129 -30.91 1.47 -5.91
N SER A 130 -29.68 0.96 -5.93
CA SER A 130 -28.86 0.92 -7.15
C SER A 130 -29.36 -0.07 -8.20
N GLY A 131 -30.01 -1.17 -7.76
CA GLY A 131 -30.45 -2.25 -8.64
C GLY A 131 -29.32 -3.13 -9.19
N LEU A 132 -28.07 -2.92 -8.75
CA LEU A 132 -26.90 -3.68 -9.17
C LEU A 132 -26.76 -4.98 -8.37
N ASP A 133 -26.00 -5.95 -8.90
CA ASP A 133 -25.52 -7.06 -8.09
C ASP A 133 -24.66 -6.56 -6.92
N TRP A 134 -24.58 -7.34 -5.84
CA TRP A 134 -23.84 -6.95 -4.64
C TRP A 134 -22.36 -6.62 -4.91
N PHE A 135 -21.65 -7.45 -5.67
CA PHE A 135 -20.24 -7.18 -5.95
C PHE A 135 -20.05 -6.05 -6.95
N GLU A 136 -20.93 -5.94 -7.93
CA GLU A 136 -20.95 -4.82 -8.87
C GLU A 136 -21.16 -3.48 -8.14
N TRP A 137 -22.11 -3.41 -7.21
CA TRP A 137 -22.35 -2.22 -6.40
C TRP A 137 -21.14 -1.83 -5.55
N ARG A 138 -20.46 -2.82 -4.94
CA ARG A 138 -19.25 -2.56 -4.15
C ARG A 138 -18.12 -2.05 -5.03
N ASN A 139 -17.89 -2.69 -6.17
CA ASN A 139 -16.90 -2.25 -7.16
C ASN A 139 -17.18 -0.82 -7.62
N GLN A 140 -18.43 -0.51 -7.95
CA GLN A 140 -18.86 0.82 -8.36
C GLN A 140 -18.62 1.86 -7.25
N THR A 141 -18.98 1.53 -6.01
CA THR A 141 -18.82 2.44 -4.84
C THR A 141 -17.38 2.89 -4.63
N ILE A 142 -16.43 1.96 -4.77
CA ILE A 142 -14.99 2.25 -4.63
C ILE A 142 -14.47 2.94 -5.89
N THR A 143 -14.84 2.46 -7.07
CA THR A 143 -14.42 3.05 -8.35
C THR A 143 -14.84 4.51 -8.44
N ASP A 144 -16.05 4.85 -8.01
CA ASP A 144 -16.53 6.23 -8.01
C ASP A 144 -15.79 7.11 -7.02
N PHE A 145 -15.41 6.59 -5.85
CA PHE A 145 -14.51 7.32 -4.95
C PHE A 145 -13.17 7.64 -5.62
N ILE A 146 -12.59 6.68 -6.34
CA ILE A 146 -11.31 6.89 -7.02
C ILE A 146 -11.45 7.85 -8.21
N LYS A 147 -12.59 7.85 -8.92
CA LYS A 147 -12.91 8.88 -9.91
C LYS A 147 -12.96 10.27 -9.27
N ASP A 148 -13.68 10.42 -8.16
CA ASP A 148 -13.75 11.68 -7.42
C ASP A 148 -12.34 12.17 -7.02
N VAL A 149 -11.45 11.27 -6.61
CA VAL A 149 -10.05 11.61 -6.33
C VAL A 149 -9.31 12.05 -7.60
N LYS A 150 -9.42 11.29 -8.71
CA LYS A 150 -8.70 11.61 -9.96
C LYS A 150 -9.16 12.94 -10.57
N ASP A 151 -10.43 13.29 -10.38
CA ASP A 151 -10.97 14.57 -10.85
C ASP A 151 -10.41 15.76 -10.06
N ARG A 152 -9.97 15.55 -8.82
CA ARG A 152 -9.38 16.58 -7.94
C ARG A 152 -7.85 16.60 -8.00
N VAL A 153 -7.20 15.43 -7.99
CA VAL A 153 -5.74 15.31 -7.97
C VAL A 153 -5.16 15.42 -9.38
N LYS A 154 -4.43 16.51 -9.63
CA LYS A 154 -3.74 16.77 -10.91
C LYS A 154 -2.31 16.24 -10.98
N THR A 155 -1.75 15.81 -9.85
CA THR A 155 -0.47 15.12 -9.78
C THR A 155 -0.63 13.62 -10.08
N LYS A 156 0.48 12.87 -10.07
CA LYS A 156 0.42 11.40 -10.25
C LYS A 156 -0.37 10.78 -9.10
N LEU A 157 -1.34 9.95 -9.44
CA LEU A 157 -2.12 9.15 -8.49
C LEU A 157 -1.63 7.70 -8.50
N VAL A 158 -1.18 7.22 -7.34
CA VAL A 158 -0.75 5.83 -7.16
C VAL A 158 -1.66 5.12 -6.19
N LEU A 159 -2.17 3.96 -6.60
CA LEU A 159 -3.07 3.16 -5.78
C LEU A 159 -2.32 2.01 -5.14
N ALA A 160 -2.25 2.00 -3.81
CA ALA A 160 -1.79 0.85 -3.06
C ALA A 160 -2.91 -0.21 -3.02
N VAL A 161 -2.60 -1.43 -3.45
CA VAL A 161 -3.52 -2.56 -3.52
C VAL A 161 -3.06 -3.68 -2.61
N LEU A 162 -4.02 -4.38 -2.00
CA LEU A 162 -3.72 -5.58 -1.22
C LEU A 162 -3.20 -6.70 -2.15
N PRO A 163 -2.35 -7.61 -1.66
CA PRO A 163 -1.68 -8.62 -2.49
C PRO A 163 -2.60 -9.80 -2.84
N ASP A 164 -3.80 -9.52 -3.35
CA ASP A 164 -4.82 -10.49 -3.75
C ASP A 164 -5.21 -10.30 -5.22
N PRO A 165 -4.42 -10.81 -6.17
CA PRO A 165 -4.68 -10.61 -7.59
C PRO A 165 -5.93 -11.36 -8.10
N ALA A 166 -6.54 -12.24 -7.29
CA ALA A 166 -7.61 -13.13 -7.73
C ALA A 166 -9.00 -12.69 -7.22
N ASN A 167 -9.09 -12.10 -6.03
CA ASN A 167 -10.38 -11.83 -5.38
C ASN A 167 -10.52 -10.38 -4.88
N ALA A 168 -9.69 -9.45 -5.36
CA ALA A 168 -9.69 -8.08 -4.84
C ALA A 168 -11.03 -7.34 -5.06
N ASP A 169 -11.73 -7.65 -6.14
CA ASP A 169 -13.07 -7.15 -6.42
C ASP A 169 -14.07 -7.66 -5.36
N GLN A 170 -14.12 -8.96 -5.12
CA GLN A 170 -15.07 -9.57 -4.19
C GLN A 170 -14.75 -9.27 -2.73
N ARG A 171 -13.46 -9.16 -2.38
CA ARG A 171 -13.05 -8.89 -1.00
C ARG A 171 -13.06 -7.42 -0.68
N PHE A 172 -12.55 -6.58 -1.57
CA PHE A 172 -12.22 -5.20 -1.26
C PHE A 172 -12.99 -4.18 -2.10
N GLY A 173 -13.74 -4.62 -3.11
CA GLY A 173 -14.41 -3.74 -4.08
C GLY A 173 -13.43 -3.14 -5.10
N MET A 174 -12.27 -3.76 -5.31
CA MET A 174 -11.26 -3.26 -6.23
C MET A 174 -11.47 -3.83 -7.64
N ASP A 175 -12.21 -3.11 -8.48
CA ASP A 175 -12.28 -3.43 -9.91
C ASP A 175 -11.00 -2.97 -10.62
N PHE A 176 -10.03 -3.86 -10.73
CA PHE A 176 -8.74 -3.55 -11.36
C PHE A 176 -8.85 -3.07 -12.81
N LYS A 177 -9.88 -3.49 -13.56
CA LYS A 177 -10.06 -3.05 -14.95
C LYS A 177 -10.45 -1.58 -15.02
N GLU A 178 -11.34 -1.14 -14.15
CA GLU A 178 -11.74 0.27 -14.09
C GLU A 178 -10.66 1.13 -13.42
N LEU A 179 -10.06 0.65 -12.33
CA LEU A 179 -8.99 1.38 -11.62
C LEU A 179 -7.76 1.61 -12.49
N TYR A 180 -7.42 0.68 -13.39
CA TYR A 180 -6.32 0.82 -14.36
C TYR A 180 -6.42 2.09 -15.22
N LYS A 181 -7.64 2.57 -15.47
CA LYS A 181 -7.90 3.78 -16.26
C LYS A 181 -7.72 5.06 -15.44
N LEU A 182 -7.82 4.96 -14.11
CA LEU A 182 -7.94 6.13 -13.21
C LEU A 182 -6.61 6.51 -12.56
N CYS A 183 -5.66 5.58 -12.43
CA CYS A 183 -4.39 5.84 -11.78
C CYS A 183 -3.20 5.87 -12.75
N ASP A 184 -2.11 6.42 -12.24
CA ASP A 184 -0.84 6.55 -12.96
C ASP A 184 0.09 5.39 -12.64
N ALA A 185 -0.03 4.78 -11.46
CA ALA A 185 0.73 3.59 -11.07
C ALA A 185 -0.01 2.75 -10.01
N PHE A 186 0.47 1.52 -9.79
CA PHE A 186 0.02 0.63 -8.72
C PHE A 186 1.16 0.27 -7.77
N ASN A 187 0.82 0.09 -6.50
CA ASN A 187 1.75 -0.38 -5.48
C ASN A 187 1.17 -1.59 -4.74
N ILE A 188 1.79 -2.75 -4.87
CA ILE A 188 1.32 -3.99 -4.24
C ILE A 188 1.85 -4.03 -2.81
N VAL A 189 0.94 -4.02 -1.83
CA VAL A 189 1.30 -4.04 -0.40
C VAL A 189 1.72 -5.46 0.02
N MET A 190 2.98 -5.82 -0.25
CA MET A 190 3.55 -7.14 0.04
C MET A 190 4.14 -7.20 1.45
N PHE A 191 3.43 -6.70 2.45
CA PHE A 191 3.96 -6.64 3.81
C PHE A 191 3.93 -8.00 4.50
N SER A 192 5.07 -8.40 5.05
CA SER A 192 5.21 -9.62 5.83
C SER A 192 6.38 -9.50 6.79
N GLN A 193 6.24 -10.10 7.96
CA GLN A 193 7.34 -10.35 8.89
C GLN A 193 8.23 -11.52 8.44
N ASN A 194 7.86 -12.23 7.37
CA ASN A 194 8.60 -13.37 6.85
C ASN A 194 8.47 -13.51 5.31
N TYR A 195 9.61 -13.56 4.62
CA TYR A 195 9.73 -13.78 3.17
C TYR A 195 10.45 -15.11 2.82
N ALA A 196 10.37 -16.11 3.71
CA ALA A 196 11.02 -17.41 3.54
C ALA A 196 10.70 -18.10 2.20
N THR A 197 9.47 -17.96 1.72
CA THR A 197 9.03 -18.50 0.43
C THR A 197 9.02 -17.41 -0.63
N SER A 198 10.18 -17.01 -1.12
CA SER A 198 10.31 -15.97 -2.16
C SER A 198 9.52 -16.28 -3.45
N TRP A 199 9.25 -17.56 -3.74
CA TRP A 199 8.40 -17.98 -4.85
C TRP A 199 6.94 -17.50 -4.73
N TYR A 200 6.39 -17.43 -3.50
CA TYR A 200 5.03 -16.93 -3.28
C TYR A 200 4.89 -15.46 -3.68
N TRP A 201 5.84 -14.63 -3.22
CA TRP A 201 5.90 -13.20 -3.52
C TRP A 201 6.14 -12.94 -5.01
N GLU A 202 7.01 -13.74 -5.62
CA GLU A 202 7.23 -13.72 -7.06
C GLU A 202 5.94 -14.03 -7.84
N MET A 203 5.18 -15.06 -7.45
CA MET A 203 3.94 -15.43 -8.12
C MET A 203 2.92 -14.28 -8.06
N ILE A 204 2.80 -13.60 -6.92
CA ILE A 204 1.94 -12.42 -6.78
C ILE A 204 2.42 -11.30 -7.72
N ALA A 205 3.72 -10.99 -7.73
CA ALA A 205 4.27 -9.96 -8.60
C ALA A 205 4.01 -10.27 -10.10
N ARG A 206 4.18 -11.53 -10.52
CA ARG A 206 3.83 -11.99 -11.89
C ARG A 206 2.36 -11.79 -12.22
N ALA A 207 1.47 -12.12 -11.28
CA ALA A 207 0.04 -11.96 -11.48
C ALA A 207 -0.32 -10.49 -11.70
N PHE A 208 0.14 -9.59 -10.82
CA PHE A 208 -0.12 -8.15 -10.96
C PHE A 208 0.54 -7.54 -12.20
N ARG A 209 1.75 -7.97 -12.57
CA ARG A 209 2.37 -7.55 -13.82
C ARG A 209 1.48 -7.86 -15.02
N ARG A 210 0.83 -9.03 -15.03
CA ARG A 210 -0.11 -9.44 -16.09
C ARG A 210 -1.41 -8.64 -16.04
N ILE A 211 -1.93 -8.35 -14.86
CA ILE A 211 -3.16 -7.57 -14.69
C ILE A 211 -2.94 -6.12 -15.16
N PHE A 212 -1.75 -5.56 -14.93
CA PHE A 212 -1.45 -4.16 -15.21
C PHE A 212 -0.33 -4.00 -16.26
N PRO A 213 -0.42 -4.50 -17.49
CA PRO A 213 0.73 -4.70 -18.37
C PRO A 213 1.55 -3.43 -18.71
N GLU A 214 0.92 -2.25 -18.76
CA GLU A 214 1.57 -1.02 -19.25
C GLU A 214 1.74 0.06 -18.16
N LYS A 215 1.09 -0.09 -17.01
CA LYS A 215 1.20 0.88 -15.90
C LYS A 215 2.40 0.52 -15.02
N PRO A 216 3.12 1.51 -14.46
CA PRO A 216 4.12 1.22 -13.44
C PRO A 216 3.53 0.41 -12.27
N VAL A 217 4.20 -0.67 -11.90
CA VAL A 217 3.84 -1.54 -10.78
C VAL A 217 5.02 -1.65 -9.82
N TYR A 218 4.80 -1.26 -8.58
CA TYR A 218 5.78 -1.38 -7.50
C TYR A 218 5.41 -2.52 -6.55
N SER A 219 6.41 -3.26 -6.06
CA SER A 219 6.25 -4.15 -4.90
C SER A 219 6.66 -3.43 -3.63
N ASN A 220 5.76 -3.33 -2.65
CA ASN A 220 6.04 -2.71 -1.36
C ASN A 220 6.49 -3.76 -0.35
N ILE A 221 7.77 -3.76 0.00
CA ILE A 221 8.40 -4.77 0.86
C ILE A 221 8.60 -4.19 2.25
N TYR A 222 8.14 -4.94 3.25
CA TYR A 222 8.24 -4.58 4.65
C TYR A 222 9.64 -4.87 5.18
N VAL A 223 10.31 -3.86 5.73
CA VAL A 223 11.59 -4.01 6.41
C VAL A 223 11.38 -4.15 7.90
N CYS A 224 10.75 -3.15 8.54
CA CYS A 224 10.45 -3.18 9.98
C CYS A 224 9.53 -2.00 10.33
N GLY A 225 8.43 -2.23 11.03
CA GLY A 225 7.41 -1.21 11.28
C GLY A 225 7.37 -0.70 12.72
N PRO A 226 6.46 0.25 13.01
CA PRO A 226 6.40 0.89 14.31
C PRO A 226 6.06 -0.09 15.43
N GLY A 227 6.93 -0.14 16.44
CA GLY A 227 6.75 -1.00 17.61
C GLY A 227 7.04 -2.48 17.39
N ASP A 228 7.58 -2.85 16.23
CA ASP A 228 8.02 -4.23 16.00
C ASP A 228 9.20 -4.59 16.91
N ASP A 229 9.20 -5.85 17.35
CA ASP A 229 10.41 -6.49 17.87
C ASP A 229 11.36 -6.73 16.69
N PRO A 230 12.62 -6.21 16.73
CA PRO A 230 13.60 -6.44 15.68
C PRO A 230 13.85 -7.92 15.37
N ASN A 231 13.62 -8.83 16.33
CA ASN A 231 13.75 -10.28 16.11
C ASN A 231 12.62 -10.87 15.26
N ASN A 232 11.51 -10.16 15.14
CA ASN A 232 10.35 -10.53 14.33
C ASN A 232 10.34 -9.78 12.98
N CYS A 233 11.28 -8.87 12.73
CA CYS A 233 11.47 -8.26 11.43
C CYS A 233 12.15 -9.26 10.47
N PRO A 234 11.84 -9.23 9.15
CA PRO A 234 12.40 -10.18 8.20
C PRO A 234 13.93 -10.17 8.18
N PRO A 235 14.59 -11.35 8.17
CA PRO A 235 16.03 -11.43 7.98
C PRO A 235 16.47 -10.78 6.66
N VAL A 236 17.64 -10.11 6.68
CA VAL A 236 18.13 -9.35 5.53
C VAL A 236 18.33 -10.22 4.28
N GLU A 237 18.74 -11.48 4.44
CA GLU A 237 18.86 -12.45 3.35
C GLU A 237 17.52 -12.72 2.68
N GLN A 238 16.43 -12.77 3.46
CA GLN A 238 15.10 -12.93 2.91
C GLN A 238 14.69 -11.70 2.11
N LEU A 239 14.96 -10.48 2.63
CA LEU A 239 14.69 -9.20 1.94
C LEU A 239 15.46 -9.10 0.62
N ILE A 240 16.76 -9.43 0.62
CA ILE A 240 17.60 -9.47 -0.59
C ILE A 240 17.00 -10.46 -1.59
N ARG A 241 16.75 -11.70 -1.18
CA ARG A 241 16.27 -12.75 -2.08
C ARG A 241 14.88 -12.44 -2.64
N VAL A 242 13.94 -11.97 -1.82
CA VAL A 242 12.62 -11.60 -2.33
C VAL A 242 12.73 -10.46 -3.32
N SER A 243 13.59 -9.46 -3.07
CA SER A 243 13.79 -8.32 -3.97
C SER A 243 14.27 -8.77 -5.35
N VAL A 244 15.27 -9.65 -5.41
CA VAL A 244 15.75 -10.24 -6.67
C VAL A 244 14.64 -11.04 -7.36
N ARG A 245 13.88 -11.84 -6.61
CA ARG A 245 12.82 -12.71 -7.14
C ARG A 245 11.58 -11.94 -7.60
N VAL A 246 11.23 -10.80 -7.02
CA VAL A 246 10.13 -9.98 -7.53
C VAL A 246 10.57 -9.14 -8.72
N MET A 247 11.79 -8.57 -8.72
CA MET A 247 12.25 -7.74 -9.86
C MET A 247 12.33 -8.51 -11.18
N ARG A 248 12.70 -9.80 -11.14
CA ARG A 248 12.76 -10.63 -12.36
C ARG A 248 11.40 -10.85 -13.05
N THR A 249 10.31 -10.44 -12.40
CA THR A 249 8.95 -10.60 -12.95
C THR A 249 8.56 -9.49 -13.92
N GLY A 250 9.37 -8.42 -14.01
CA GLY A 250 9.11 -7.26 -14.86
C GLY A 250 8.28 -6.15 -14.20
N ILE A 251 8.09 -6.20 -12.87
CA ILE A 251 7.61 -5.05 -12.10
C ILE A 251 8.60 -3.89 -12.21
N ASP A 252 8.11 -2.66 -12.07
CA ASP A 252 8.87 -1.43 -12.35
C ASP A 252 9.72 -0.96 -11.16
N GLY A 253 9.57 -1.59 -9.99
CA GLY A 253 10.33 -1.17 -8.83
C GLY A 253 9.95 -1.85 -7.52
N ILE A 254 10.72 -1.53 -6.49
CA ILE A 254 10.45 -1.92 -5.11
C ILE A 254 10.41 -0.67 -4.25
N ILE A 255 9.41 -0.60 -3.37
CA ILE A 255 9.34 0.39 -2.30
C ILE A 255 9.59 -0.35 -0.99
N TYR A 256 10.56 0.10 -0.19
CA TYR A 256 10.85 -0.52 1.10
C TYR A 256 10.21 0.30 2.21
N LEU A 257 9.38 -0.34 3.04
CA LEU A 257 8.73 0.30 4.18
C LEU A 257 9.54 0.06 5.46
N ALA A 258 9.90 1.13 6.16
CA ALA A 258 10.37 1.08 7.54
C ALA A 258 9.66 2.12 8.42
N ASP A 259 9.69 1.97 9.75
CA ASP A 259 9.15 2.98 10.67
C ASP A 259 9.90 4.31 10.55
N VAL A 260 11.22 4.26 10.76
CA VAL A 260 12.11 5.42 10.79
C VAL A 260 13.31 5.25 9.87
N ALA A 261 13.92 6.36 9.45
CA ALA A 261 15.07 6.41 8.56
C ALA A 261 16.27 5.64 9.11
N GLU A 262 16.43 5.58 10.44
CA GLU A 262 17.49 4.79 11.08
C GLU A 262 17.35 3.30 10.77
N ASN A 263 16.12 2.76 10.81
CA ASN A 263 15.87 1.35 10.48
C ASN A 263 16.12 1.06 9.00
N MET A 264 15.79 2.01 8.12
CA MET A 264 16.14 1.89 6.70
C MET A 264 17.66 1.87 6.47
N ARG A 265 18.41 2.76 7.14
CA ARG A 265 19.88 2.76 7.06
C ARG A 265 20.51 1.50 7.65
N LYS A 266 19.95 0.96 8.74
CA LYS A 266 20.36 -0.35 9.30
C LYS A 266 20.12 -1.46 8.30
N PHE A 267 19.00 -1.45 7.58
CA PHE A 267 18.74 -2.39 6.50
C PHE A 267 19.75 -2.25 5.36
N GLN A 268 20.02 -1.04 4.86
CA GLN A 268 21.05 -0.81 3.83
C GLN A 268 22.41 -1.36 4.29
N LYS A 269 22.83 -1.06 5.52
CA LYS A 269 24.07 -1.59 6.12
C LYS A 269 24.08 -3.11 6.22
N ALA A 270 22.98 -3.71 6.66
CA ALA A 270 22.88 -5.16 6.74
C ALA A 270 23.05 -5.78 5.35
N VAL A 271 22.48 -5.18 4.30
CA VAL A 271 22.64 -5.66 2.91
C VAL A 271 24.08 -5.58 2.44
N THR A 272 24.80 -4.49 2.73
CA THR A 272 26.20 -4.34 2.28
C THR A 272 27.11 -5.43 2.86
N THR A 273 26.83 -5.91 4.09
CA THR A 273 27.57 -7.01 4.71
C THR A 273 27.34 -8.40 4.10
N LYS A 274 26.41 -8.53 3.14
CA LYS A 274 26.00 -9.82 2.56
C LYS A 274 26.52 -10.01 1.13
N GLY A 275 27.76 -9.60 0.85
CA GLY A 275 28.40 -9.70 -0.47
C GLY A 275 28.28 -11.08 -1.11
N GLU A 276 28.85 -12.12 -0.47
CA GLU A 276 28.81 -13.50 -0.99
C GLU A 276 27.39 -14.01 -1.26
N TYR A 277 26.44 -13.65 -0.38
CA TYR A 277 25.04 -14.03 -0.56
C TYR A 277 24.42 -13.33 -1.77
N ARG A 278 24.69 -12.03 -1.97
CA ARG A 278 24.26 -11.28 -3.16
C ARG A 278 24.85 -11.89 -4.44
N ASP A 279 26.13 -12.25 -4.43
CA ASP A 279 26.81 -12.86 -5.57
C ASP A 279 26.18 -14.21 -5.95
N SER A 280 25.78 -15.00 -4.96
CA SER A 280 25.08 -16.28 -5.17
C SER A 280 23.70 -16.14 -5.84
N LEU A 281 23.17 -14.93 -5.96
CA LEU A 281 21.88 -14.62 -6.61
C LEU A 281 22.04 -13.97 -7.99
N SER A 282 23.26 -13.83 -8.50
CA SER A 282 23.56 -13.13 -9.77
C SER A 282 22.86 -13.73 -11.00
N ASP A 283 22.60 -15.04 -11.00
CA ASP A 283 21.91 -15.75 -12.08
C ASP A 283 20.38 -15.86 -11.88
N TYR A 284 19.81 -15.24 -10.84
CA TYR A 284 18.39 -15.36 -10.52
C TYR A 284 17.49 -14.49 -11.41
N GLY A 285 18.05 -13.62 -12.25
CA GLY A 285 17.35 -12.77 -13.23
C GLY A 285 16.82 -11.43 -12.68
N GLY A 286 17.19 -11.05 -11.46
CA GLY A 286 16.78 -9.80 -10.80
C GLY A 286 17.92 -8.79 -10.66
N GLN A 287 18.79 -8.67 -11.67
CA GLN A 287 20.06 -7.92 -11.60
C GLN A 287 19.88 -6.47 -11.10
N VAL A 288 18.80 -5.80 -11.52
CA VAL A 288 18.51 -4.42 -11.10
C VAL A 288 18.37 -4.25 -9.58
N ALA A 289 17.93 -5.28 -8.85
CA ALA A 289 17.91 -5.25 -7.38
C ALA A 289 19.32 -5.39 -6.80
N LEU A 290 20.16 -6.24 -7.39
CA LEU A 290 21.57 -6.37 -6.99
C LEU A 290 22.34 -5.07 -7.26
N ASP A 291 22.07 -4.42 -8.39
CA ASP A 291 22.66 -3.12 -8.74
C ASP A 291 22.27 -2.03 -7.72
N LEU A 292 21.01 -2.00 -7.26
CA LEU A 292 20.59 -1.14 -6.15
C LEU A 292 21.45 -1.40 -4.90
N PHE A 293 21.60 -2.65 -4.50
CA PHE A 293 22.38 -3.00 -3.30
C PHE A 293 23.86 -2.61 -3.46
N ASN A 294 24.42 -2.76 -4.66
CA ASN A 294 25.78 -2.33 -4.98
C ASN A 294 25.94 -0.80 -4.94
N ARG A 295 24.87 -0.03 -5.22
CA ARG A 295 24.88 1.44 -4.98
C ARG A 295 25.03 1.74 -3.49
N TRP A 296 24.40 0.97 -2.61
CA TRP A 296 24.45 1.20 -1.17
C TRP A 296 25.84 0.96 -0.55
N ASP A 297 26.66 0.09 -1.15
CA ASP A 297 28.06 -0.12 -0.72
C ASP A 297 28.90 1.17 -0.74
N LYS A 298 28.51 2.15 -1.57
CA LYS A 298 29.20 3.45 -1.67
C LYS A 298 28.69 4.49 -0.67
N ILE A 299 27.49 4.28 -0.14
CA ILE A 299 26.78 5.22 0.73
C ILE A 299 27.01 4.85 2.19
N VAL A 300 26.90 3.55 2.51
CA VAL A 300 27.06 3.03 3.86
C VAL A 300 28.51 2.62 4.05
N LYS A 301 29.33 3.54 4.59
CA LYS A 301 30.67 3.24 5.09
C LYS A 301 30.64 2.78 6.55
#